data_AF-A0A1E9A0R3-F1
#
_entry.id   AF-A0A1E9A0R3-F1
#
_cell.length_a   1.000
_cell.length_b   1.000
_cell.length_c   1.000
_cell.angle_alpha   90.00
_cell.angle_beta   90.00
_cell.angle_gamma   90.00
#
_symmetry.space_group_name_H-M   'P 1'
#
loop_
_entity.id
_entity.type
_entity.pdbx_description
1 polymer ?
#
loop_
_entity_poly.entity_id
_entity_poly.type
_entity_poly.pdbx_seq_one_letter_code
_entity_poly.pdbx_strand_id
1 'polypeptide(L)'
;MTEPTLSSQLLGLVSIFIGIFILMLLTTKNEEKTEQKTVIIIEEAEDFREVARRNLKNCDRGFTYDSQPPIGLSSTIEDVPQVFRTCIEDYDRLAQDYLEEAGNNDLLRSRNANLLEENGRLLYKEMTMDFRHNPRKWRAKT
;
A
#
# COMPACT_ATOMS: atom_id res chain seq x y z
N MET A 1 -63.93 10.48 10.17
CA MET A 1 -62.64 9.85 9.82
C MET A 1 -62.93 8.38 9.60
N THR A 2 -62.66 7.83 8.41
CA THR A 2 -62.92 6.42 8.09
C THR A 2 -61.75 5.57 8.56
N GLU A 3 -61.96 4.77 9.60
CA GLU A 3 -60.96 3.84 10.10
C GLU A 3 -60.72 2.72 9.06
N PRO A 4 -59.46 2.35 8.78
CA PRO A 4 -59.17 1.26 7.88
C PRO A 4 -59.71 -0.05 8.48
N THR A 5 -60.46 -0.80 7.68
CA THR A 5 -60.99 -2.10 8.10
C THR A 5 -59.84 -3.11 8.24
N LEU A 6 -59.95 -4.05 9.18
CA LEU A 6 -58.94 -5.11 9.40
C LEU A 6 -58.54 -5.85 8.10
N SER A 7 -59.49 -5.99 7.16
CA SER A 7 -59.25 -6.58 5.85
C SER A 7 -58.28 -5.75 4.98
N SER A 8 -58.37 -4.41 5.00
CA SER A 8 -57.46 -3.55 4.23
C SER A 8 -56.04 -3.56 4.81
N GLN A 9 -55.90 -3.68 6.13
CA GLN A 9 -54.59 -3.82 6.78
C GLN A 9 -53.93 -5.17 6.45
N LEU A 10 -54.70 -6.26 6.47
CA LEU A 10 -54.22 -7.59 6.07
C LEU A 10 -53.80 -7.64 4.60
N LEU A 11 -54.59 -7.05 3.69
CA LEU A 11 -54.23 -6.92 2.28
C LEU A 11 -52.96 -6.10 2.08
N GLY A 12 -52.80 -5.02 2.83
CA GLY A 12 -51.58 -4.20 2.83
C GLY A 12 -50.35 -5.02 3.21
N LEU A 13 -50.42 -5.80 4.30
CA LEU A 13 -49.32 -6.65 4.75
C LEU A 13 -48.95 -7.72 3.70
N VAL A 14 -49.95 -8.42 3.14
CA VAL A 14 -49.72 -9.43 2.09
C VAL A 14 -49.06 -8.81 0.86
N SER A 15 -49.46 -7.61 0.45
CA SER A 15 -48.84 -6.91 -0.69
C SER A 15 -47.37 -6.57 -0.45
N ILE A 16 -47.01 -6.16 0.78
CA ILE A 16 -45.63 -5.88 1.17
C ILE A 16 -44.80 -7.16 1.15
N PHE A 17 -45.33 -8.27 1.69
CA PHE A 17 -44.66 -9.56 1.68
C PHE A 17 -44.37 -10.05 0.26
N ILE A 18 -45.35 -9.94 -0.64
CA ILE A 18 -45.18 -10.31 -2.06
C ILE A 18 -44.14 -9.41 -2.73
N GLY A 19 -44.16 -8.10 -2.46
CA GLY A 19 -43.17 -7.16 -2.98
C GLY A 19 -41.73 -7.50 -2.57
N ILE A 20 -41.52 -7.79 -1.28
CA ILE A 20 -40.20 -8.19 -0.75
C ILE A 20 -39.75 -9.52 -1.36
N PHE A 21 -40.67 -10.48 -1.51
CA PHE A 21 -40.39 -11.79 -2.08
C PHE A 21 -39.93 -11.70 -3.54
N ILE A 22 -40.61 -10.89 -4.36
CA ILE A 22 -40.20 -10.63 -5.75
C ILE A 22 -38.83 -9.94 -5.79
N LEU A 23 -38.58 -8.98 -4.88
CA LEU A 23 -37.29 -8.30 -4.79
C LEU A 23 -36.15 -9.30 -4.51
N MET A 24 -36.32 -10.20 -3.54
CA MET A 24 -35.34 -11.25 -3.24
C MET A 24 -35.05 -12.14 -4.45
N LEU A 25 -36.07 -12.60 -5.16
CA LEU A 25 -35.89 -13.45 -6.35
C LEU A 25 -35.15 -12.73 -7.49
N LEU A 26 -35.33 -11.41 -7.61
CA LEU A 26 -34.59 -10.60 -8.57
C LEU A 26 -33.14 -10.39 -8.14
N THR A 27 -32.90 -10.19 -6.84
CA THR A 27 -31.54 -10.04 -6.30
C THR A 27 -30.71 -11.29 -6.53
N THR A 28 -31.22 -12.47 -6.17
CA THR A 28 -30.50 -13.74 -6.35
C THR A 28 -30.18 -14.03 -7.82
N LYS A 29 -31.16 -13.81 -8.71
CA LYS A 29 -30.97 -14.02 -10.16
C LYS A 29 -30.00 -13.03 -10.79
N ASN A 30 -29.87 -11.82 -10.23
CA ASN A 30 -28.86 -10.86 -10.68
C ASN A 30 -27.47 -11.21 -10.15
N GLU A 31 -27.39 -11.71 -8.91
CA GLU A 31 -26.16 -12.15 -8.25
C GLU A 31 -25.51 -13.31 -9.02
N GLU A 32 -26.28 -14.35 -9.36
CA GLU A 32 -25.81 -15.48 -10.19
C GLU A 32 -25.29 -15.03 -11.57
N LYS A 33 -25.94 -14.04 -12.19
CA LYS A 33 -25.50 -13.49 -13.48
C LYS A 33 -24.22 -12.69 -13.36
N THR A 34 -24.05 -11.92 -12.28
CA THR A 34 -22.78 -11.23 -12.01
C THR A 34 -21.66 -12.21 -11.72
N GLU A 35 -21.91 -13.25 -10.93
CA GLU A 35 -20.93 -14.30 -10.64
C GLU A 35 -20.50 -15.02 -11.92
N GLN A 36 -21.46 -15.50 -12.73
CA GLN A 36 -21.15 -16.13 -14.02
C GLN A 36 -20.41 -15.19 -14.96
N LYS A 37 -20.80 -13.91 -15.04
CA LYS A 37 -20.11 -12.92 -15.86
C LYS A 37 -18.68 -12.66 -15.36
N THR A 38 -18.46 -12.62 -14.05
CA THR A 38 -17.11 -12.47 -13.47
C THR A 38 -16.25 -13.71 -13.70
N VAL A 39 -16.82 -14.93 -13.61
CA VAL A 39 -16.11 -16.18 -13.89
C VAL A 39 -15.69 -16.24 -15.36
N ILE A 40 -16.58 -15.89 -16.29
CA ILE A 40 -16.26 -15.84 -17.73
C ILE A 40 -15.14 -14.80 -18.01
N ILE A 41 -15.18 -13.62 -17.38
CA ILE A 41 -14.14 -12.59 -17.56
C ILE A 41 -12.79 -13.03 -16.99
N ILE A 42 -12.76 -13.76 -15.87
CA ILE A 42 -11.53 -14.29 -15.26
C ILE A 42 -10.95 -15.43 -16.10
N GLU A 43 -11.79 -16.26 -16.71
CA GLU A 43 -11.33 -17.37 -17.56
C GLU A 43 -10.90 -16.91 -18.96
N GLU A 44 -11.46 -15.81 -19.47
CA GLU A 44 -11.09 -15.20 -20.76
C GLU A 44 -9.81 -14.33 -20.69
N ALA A 45 -9.45 -13.83 -19.49
CA ALA A 45 -8.16 -13.19 -19.27
C ALA A 45 -7.08 -14.28 -19.10
N GLU A 46 -6.10 -14.35 -20.01
CA GLU A 46 -4.93 -15.24 -19.84
C GLU A 46 -4.41 -15.13 -18.39
N ASP A 47 -4.41 -16.27 -17.69
CA ASP A 47 -4.09 -16.34 -16.27
C ASP A 47 -2.73 -15.66 -16.03
N PHE A 48 -2.71 -14.58 -15.24
CA PHE A 48 -1.53 -13.70 -15.08
C PHE A 48 -0.26 -14.49 -14.80
N ARG A 49 -0.41 -15.63 -14.11
CA ARG A 49 0.66 -16.57 -13.78
C ARG A 49 1.28 -17.25 -15.00
N GLU A 50 0.50 -17.58 -16.03
CA GLU A 50 1.00 -18.12 -17.29
C GLU A 50 1.75 -17.05 -18.09
N VAL A 51 1.20 -15.84 -18.14
CA VAL A 51 1.86 -14.68 -18.77
C VAL A 51 3.19 -14.39 -18.09
N ALA A 52 3.21 -14.33 -16.76
CA ALA A 52 4.41 -14.12 -15.96
C ALA A 52 5.45 -15.23 -16.20
N ARG A 53 5.04 -16.50 -16.24
CA ARG A 53 5.95 -17.63 -16.55
C ARG A 53 6.51 -17.56 -17.96
N ARG A 54 5.69 -17.22 -18.96
CA ARG A 54 6.11 -17.07 -20.35
C ARG A 54 7.13 -15.93 -20.49
N ASN A 55 6.89 -14.81 -19.79
CA ASN A 55 7.79 -13.65 -19.79
C ASN A 55 9.10 -13.92 -19.04
N LEU A 56 9.07 -14.60 -17.89
CA LEU A 56 10.28 -15.06 -17.18
C LEU A 56 11.11 -16.01 -18.05
N LYS A 57 10.47 -16.93 -18.78
CA LYS A 57 11.15 -17.88 -19.68
C LYS A 57 11.75 -17.20 -20.92
N ASN A 58 11.12 -16.12 -21.39
CA ASN A 58 11.56 -15.36 -22.56
C ASN A 58 12.34 -14.08 -22.20
N CYS A 59 12.77 -13.92 -20.95
CA CYS A 59 13.34 -12.68 -20.42
C CYS A 59 14.56 -12.17 -21.22
N ASP A 60 15.33 -13.08 -21.84
CA ASP A 60 16.48 -12.72 -22.72
C ASP A 60 16.06 -12.09 -24.06
N ARG A 61 14.78 -12.10 -24.43
CA ARG A 61 14.26 -11.60 -25.71
C ARG A 61 13.50 -10.26 -25.58
N GLY A 62 13.57 -9.61 -24.42
CA GLY A 62 12.79 -8.40 -24.13
C GLY A 62 11.40 -8.75 -23.59
N PHE A 63 10.83 -7.84 -22.81
CA PHE A 63 9.49 -7.99 -22.26
C PHE A 63 8.44 -7.81 -23.35
N THR A 64 7.27 -8.45 -23.21
CA THR A 64 6.19 -8.30 -24.20
C THR A 64 5.82 -6.84 -24.44
N TYR A 65 5.85 -6.00 -23.40
CA TYR A 65 5.55 -4.57 -23.53
C TYR A 65 6.68 -3.74 -24.16
N ASP A 66 7.87 -4.29 -24.39
CA ASP A 66 8.93 -3.60 -25.14
C ASP A 66 8.59 -3.52 -26.64
N SER A 67 7.74 -4.42 -27.15
CA SER A 67 7.35 -4.49 -28.57
C SER A 67 5.84 -4.34 -28.81
N GLN A 68 5.02 -4.65 -27.81
CA GLN A 68 3.57 -4.57 -27.87
C GLN A 68 3.06 -3.81 -26.65
N PRO A 69 2.87 -2.49 -26.73
CA PRO A 69 2.36 -1.73 -25.60
C PRO A 69 0.98 -2.26 -25.18
N PRO A 70 0.67 -2.30 -23.88
CA PRO A 70 -0.58 -2.85 -23.38
C PRO A 70 -1.76 -2.08 -23.98
N ILE A 71 -2.63 -2.80 -24.70
CA ILE A 71 -3.79 -2.22 -25.36
C ILE A 71 -4.87 -1.99 -24.30
N GLY A 72 -5.35 -0.75 -24.17
CA GLY A 72 -6.40 -0.38 -23.21
C GLY A 72 -5.92 0.22 -21.89
N LEU A 73 -4.60 0.29 -21.66
CA LEU A 73 -4.03 1.18 -20.64
C LEU A 73 -3.67 2.52 -21.30
N SER A 74 -3.86 3.59 -20.54
CA SER A 74 -3.53 4.94 -20.98
C SER A 74 -2.00 5.04 -21.13
N SER A 75 -1.52 5.43 -22.31
CA SER A 75 -0.09 5.46 -22.64
C SER A 75 0.66 6.58 -21.92
N THR A 76 -0.08 7.59 -21.47
CA THR A 76 0.44 8.81 -20.86
C THR A 76 -0.32 9.11 -19.57
N ILE A 77 0.34 9.74 -18.60
CA ILE A 77 -0.29 10.21 -17.35
C ILE A 77 -1.47 11.15 -17.63
N GLU A 78 -1.43 11.90 -18.73
CA GLU A 78 -2.51 12.78 -19.18
C GLU A 78 -3.80 12.03 -19.55
N ASP A 79 -3.68 10.76 -19.93
CA ASP A 79 -4.80 9.90 -20.32
C ASP A 79 -5.44 9.21 -19.10
N VAL A 80 -4.84 9.36 -17.91
CA VAL A 80 -5.36 8.82 -16.63
C VAL A 80 -6.48 9.71 -16.11
N PRO A 81 -7.63 9.16 -15.65
CA PRO A 81 -8.70 9.96 -15.06
C PRO A 81 -8.18 10.87 -13.94
N GLN A 82 -8.68 12.11 -13.88
CA GLN A 82 -8.17 13.15 -12.97
C GLN A 82 -8.15 12.73 -11.49
N VAL A 83 -9.11 11.91 -11.07
CA VAL A 83 -9.19 11.35 -9.72
C VAL A 83 -7.93 10.55 -9.38
N PHE A 84 -7.43 9.74 -10.31
CA PHE A 84 -6.23 8.94 -10.10
C PHE A 84 -4.94 9.75 -10.23
N ARG A 85 -4.90 10.80 -11.07
CA ARG A 85 -3.75 11.72 -11.13
C ARG A 85 -3.45 12.36 -9.79
N THR A 86 -4.49 12.83 -9.11
CA THR A 86 -4.36 13.41 -7.77
C THR A 86 -3.78 12.40 -6.78
N CYS A 87 -4.26 11.15 -6.82
CA CYS A 87 -3.70 10.08 -5.98
C CYS A 87 -2.23 9.79 -6.31
N ILE A 88 -1.84 9.77 -7.58
CA ILE A 88 -0.46 9.52 -8.01
C ILE A 88 0.46 10.63 -7.49
N GLU A 89 0.06 11.90 -7.66
CA GLU A 89 0.82 13.05 -7.17
C GLU A 89 0.99 13.02 -5.64
N ASP A 90 -0.05 12.64 -4.90
CA ASP A 90 0.02 12.48 -3.44
C ASP A 90 0.98 11.36 -3.03
N TYR A 91 0.99 10.23 -3.76
CA TYR A 91 1.94 9.14 -3.51
C TYR A 91 3.38 9.55 -3.83
N ASP A 92 3.61 10.24 -4.94
CA ASP A 92 4.94 10.73 -5.32
C ASP A 92 5.47 11.72 -4.28
N ARG A 93 4.62 12.61 -3.78
CA ARG A 93 4.97 13.52 -2.69
C ARG A 93 5.32 12.77 -1.41
N LEU A 94 4.51 11.79 -1.02
CA LEU A 94 4.78 10.98 0.17
C LEU A 94 6.12 10.24 0.04
N ALA A 95 6.42 9.69 -1.15
CA ALA A 95 7.69 9.02 -1.41
C ALA A 95 8.88 9.97 -1.29
N GLN A 96 8.75 11.22 -1.76
CA GLN A 96 9.78 12.25 -1.61
C GLN A 96 10.01 12.62 -0.13
N ASP A 97 8.93 12.85 0.62
CA ASP A 97 9.01 13.17 2.05
C ASP A 97 9.75 12.05 2.83
N TYR A 98 9.45 10.78 2.53
CA TYR A 98 10.17 9.64 3.12
C TYR A 98 11.65 9.60 2.76
N LEU A 99 12.01 9.91 1.52
CA LEU A 99 13.40 9.95 1.07
C LEU A 99 14.18 11.06 1.76
N GLU A 100 13.58 12.23 1.92
CA GLU A 100 14.19 13.35 2.66
C GLU A 100 14.42 12.97 4.13
N GLU A 101 13.42 12.39 4.79
CA GLU A 101 13.52 11.97 6.18
C GLU A 101 14.55 10.85 6.39
N ALA A 102 14.66 9.92 5.45
CA ALA A 102 15.72 8.92 5.46
C ALA A 102 17.11 9.56 5.35
N GLY A 103 17.28 10.55 4.45
CA GLY A 103 18.51 11.31 4.32
C GLY A 103 18.89 12.09 5.58
N ASN A 104 17.91 12.73 6.23
CA ASN A 104 18.10 13.44 7.49
C ASN A 104 18.57 12.49 8.60
N ASN A 105 17.96 11.30 8.69
CA ASN A 105 18.35 10.29 9.68
C ASN A 105 19.78 9.77 9.45
N ASP A 106 20.18 9.54 8.20
CA ASP A 106 21.57 9.14 7.88
C ASP A 106 22.58 10.25 8.24
N LEU A 107 22.22 11.52 7.99
CA LEU A 107 23.04 12.66 8.38
C LEU A 107 23.17 12.76 9.91
N LEU A 108 22.08 12.58 10.65
CA LEU A 108 22.11 12.55 12.12
C LEU A 108 22.95 11.39 12.64
N ARG A 109 22.83 10.21 12.03
CA ARG A 109 23.63 9.03 12.39
C ARG A 109 25.12 9.29 12.21
N SER A 110 25.53 9.87 11.09
CA SER A 110 26.93 10.21 10.85
C SER A 110 27.45 11.26 11.82
N ARG A 111 26.66 12.30 12.12
CA ARG A 111 27.01 13.33 13.11
C ARG A 111 27.17 12.73 14.51
N ASN A 112 26.27 11.87 14.94
CA ASN A 112 26.34 11.22 16.25
C ASN A 112 27.55 10.28 16.37
N ALA A 113 27.90 9.56 15.30
CA ALA A 113 29.11 8.74 15.27
C ALA A 113 30.37 9.60 15.47
N ASN A 114 30.48 10.72 14.76
CA ASN A 114 31.60 11.66 14.92
C ASN A 114 31.67 12.22 16.35
N LEU A 115 30.53 12.64 16.92
CA LEU A 115 30.48 13.14 18.29
C LEU A 115 30.91 12.08 19.31
N LEU A 116 30.51 10.83 19.14
CA LEU A 116 30.94 9.72 20.01
C LEU A 116 32.46 9.52 19.95
N GLU A 117 33.05 9.57 18.75
CA GLU A 117 34.49 9.45 18.56
C GLU A 117 35.25 10.61 19.22
N GLU A 118 34.79 11.84 19.01
CA GLU A 118 35.41 13.02 19.64
C GLU A 118 35.31 12.99 21.15
N ASN A 119 34.15 12.61 21.71
CA ASN A 119 33.96 12.45 23.14
C ASN A 119 34.90 11.38 23.72
N GLY A 120 35.03 10.24 23.04
CA GLY A 120 35.99 9.21 23.42
C GLY A 120 37.43 9.74 23.44
N ARG A 121 37.85 10.44 22.38
CA ARG A 121 39.18 11.05 22.27
C ARG A 121 39.45 12.05 23.40
N LEU A 122 38.47 12.90 23.73
CA LEU A 122 38.58 13.87 24.81
C LEU A 122 38.71 13.18 26.16
N LEU A 123 37.90 12.14 26.43
CA LEU A 123 37.98 11.35 27.66
C LEU A 123 39.37 10.71 27.84
N TYR A 124 39.93 10.10 26.78
CA TYR A 124 41.29 9.55 26.83
C TYR A 124 42.33 10.64 27.12
N LYS A 125 42.19 11.83 26.53
CA LYS A 125 43.10 12.95 26.77
C LYS A 125 42.99 13.46 28.22
N GLU A 126 41.79 13.55 28.77
CA GLU A 126 41.55 13.94 30.16
C GLU A 126 42.16 12.90 31.13
N MET A 127 41.83 11.62 30.96
CA MET A 127 42.39 10.54 31.79
C MET A 127 43.91 10.49 31.76
N THR A 128 44.53 10.75 30.59
CA THR A 128 46.00 10.79 30.49
C THR A 128 46.61 12.01 31.16
N MET A 129 45.95 13.18 31.12
CA MET A 129 46.39 14.37 31.86
C MET A 129 46.28 14.15 33.38
N ASP A 130 45.18 13.57 33.85
CA ASP A 130 44.97 13.23 35.26
C ASP A 130 45.96 12.17 35.77
N PHE A 131 46.25 11.16 34.95
CA PHE A 131 47.27 10.16 35.26
C PHE A 131 48.65 10.79 35.43
N ARG A 132 49.03 11.74 34.56
CA ARG A 132 50.29 12.49 34.68
C ARG A 132 50.32 13.36 35.94
N HIS A 133 49.18 13.93 36.33
CA HIS A 133 49.10 14.79 37.51
C HIS A 133 49.27 14.00 38.82
N ASN A 134 48.74 12.78 38.90
CA ASN A 134 48.91 11.93 40.09
C ASN A 134 49.07 10.43 39.75
N PRO A 135 50.30 10.00 39.39
CA PRO A 135 50.55 8.63 38.96
C PRO A 135 50.41 7.58 40.10
N ARG A 136 50.43 8.01 41.37
CA ARG A 136 50.24 7.11 42.52
C ARG A 136 48.78 6.71 42.73
N LYS A 137 47.82 7.56 42.35
CA LYS A 137 46.38 7.31 42.51
C LYS A 137 45.86 6.22 41.57
N TRP A 138 46.47 6.12 40.38
CA TRP A 138 46.00 5.25 39.29
C TRP A 138 46.91 4.05 39.03
N ARG A 139 47.87 3.76 39.91
CA ARG A 139 48.65 2.53 39.84
C ARG A 139 47.75 1.35 40.20
N ALA A 140 47.64 0.36 39.32
CA ALA A 140 47.10 -0.93 39.69
C ALA A 140 47.96 -1.51 40.83
N LYS A 141 47.34 -1.85 41.96
CA LYS A 141 48.00 -2.63 43.02
C LYS A 141 48.23 -4.04 42.45
N THR A 142 49.42 -4.26 41.91
CA THR A 142 49.97 -5.59 41.62
C THR A 142 50.35 -6.29 42.91
#